data_AF-A0AB40ACF1-F1
#
_entry.id   AF-A0AB40ACF1-F1
#
_cell.length_a   1.000
_cell.length_b   1.000
_cell.length_c   1.000
_cell.angle_alpha   90.00
_cell.angle_beta   90.00
_cell.angle_gamma   90.00
#
_symmetry.space_group_name_H-M   'P 1'
#
loop_
_entity.id
_entity.type
_entity.pdbx_description
1 polymer ?
#
loop_
_entity_poly.entity_id
_entity_poly.type
_entity_poly.pdbx_seq_one_letter_code
_entity_poly.pdbx_strand_id
1 'polypeptide(L)'
;MPSTISASESLQAPVAGVKPHLQPWEIIAYSPERQGAMYSDWALHFFSQQRYANGLRYFNNSLDLNPFNAKALMHRSQLKRSMGLAPQALKDCHKAEDLLKSRKPPIHYRNASLEVCDALYESNRLENSKINLHCHLRRFNSSQRKPVVDRLNVLNENFRDTLSEDSTMSVQRLINRMMGSLSKQHKDINDNCDVVSIMEKEEVHLSPLEIARRKRHFKIYNQSYLNKCWVDVAFLKRLRDDPNVQPKHCQKSSEYLGKLLASNYKAERTLTKMLHTRCPMYALNRQKYPDEGFYQRQKEENLYRIQYQTRRNMFKILRSIRLLIRVGEINKLSTFIEEVMGEYVTTKTHRVMPWKFEFTNEVYNYLALARINEYKIPSNMTVLQGRQRLLTLFRLPVNKSQGMRKSKLKQPYTLNITRSATTDPKAEKFKKQVARLENRMRFAEYHIERAYLLHELAQEHLDFNSFDVACSMARKSLEEAIKCKSIIWSFLGLIIICKAHAILGKIEQEKEILTEAFELAKKMKNLDLCLFIDICMRVNAEEMEMKRMTMTSDLASKKKSIGSKMFQSNDQVNEDRNQIT
;
A
#
# COMPACT_ATOMS: atom_id res chain seq x y z
N MET A 1 38.49 34.65 -63.49
CA MET A 1 37.69 35.45 -62.55
C MET A 1 36.40 34.68 -62.27
N PRO A 2 36.35 33.89 -61.19
CA PRO A 2 35.16 33.16 -60.77
C PRO A 2 34.31 34.03 -59.84
N SER A 3 32.98 33.98 -59.96
CA SER A 3 32.08 34.43 -58.90
C SER A 3 31.43 33.22 -58.23
N THR A 4 32.02 32.91 -57.09
CA THR A 4 31.51 32.02 -56.04
C THR A 4 30.14 32.46 -55.53
N ILE A 5 29.15 31.57 -55.56
CA ILE A 5 28.03 31.60 -54.61
C ILE A 5 27.83 30.19 -54.02
N SER A 6 28.18 30.14 -52.73
CA SER A 6 27.79 29.26 -51.62
C SER A 6 27.31 27.83 -51.88
N ALA A 7 28.21 26.89 -51.57
CA ALA A 7 27.90 25.52 -51.20
C ALA A 7 27.28 25.44 -49.78
N SER A 8 26.02 25.85 -49.63
CA SER A 8 25.27 25.71 -48.37
C SER A 8 23.78 25.36 -48.56
N GLU A 9 23.42 24.65 -49.63
CA GLU A 9 22.04 24.18 -49.86
C GLU A 9 21.90 22.66 -50.03
N SER A 10 22.95 21.87 -49.77
CA SER A 10 22.94 20.43 -50.05
C SER A 10 23.17 19.52 -48.85
N LEU A 11 22.51 19.80 -47.71
CA LEU A 11 22.41 18.85 -46.59
C LEU A 11 21.00 18.89 -45.96
N GLN A 12 19.96 18.72 -46.78
CA GLN A 12 18.73 18.11 -46.28
C GLN A 12 18.92 16.59 -46.32
N ALA A 13 18.91 15.96 -45.15
CA ALA A 13 18.86 14.51 -45.05
C ALA A 13 17.66 13.99 -45.87
N PRO A 14 17.83 12.95 -46.71
CA PRO A 14 16.69 12.40 -47.43
C PRO A 14 15.66 11.94 -46.40
N VAL A 15 14.41 12.37 -46.57
CA VAL A 15 13.28 11.88 -45.78
C VAL A 15 13.13 10.39 -46.11
N ALA A 16 13.86 9.55 -45.39
CA ALA A 16 13.69 8.10 -45.40
C ALA A 16 12.41 7.75 -44.63
N GLY A 17 11.28 8.27 -45.11
CA GLY A 17 9.97 7.72 -44.78
C GLY A 17 9.86 6.42 -45.54
N VAL A 18 9.97 5.28 -44.84
CA VAL A 18 9.45 4.01 -45.33
C VAL A 18 8.04 4.30 -45.86
N LYS A 19 7.80 4.12 -47.17
CA LYS A 19 6.47 4.30 -47.74
C LYS A 19 5.51 3.48 -46.88
N PRO A 20 4.42 4.07 -46.33
CA PRO A 20 3.51 3.34 -45.47
C PRO A 20 3.09 2.07 -46.21
N HIS A 21 3.10 0.93 -45.51
CA HIS A 21 2.61 -0.33 -46.06
C HIS A 21 1.10 -0.19 -46.26
N LEU A 22 0.73 0.42 -47.38
CA LEU A 22 -0.64 0.63 -47.79
C LEU A 22 -1.23 -0.74 -48.12
N GLN A 23 -2.39 -1.00 -47.53
CA GLN A 23 -3.10 -2.24 -47.79
C GLN A 23 -3.56 -2.28 -49.26
N PRO A 24 -3.78 -3.45 -49.87
CA PRO A 24 -4.11 -3.55 -51.30
C PRO A 24 -5.30 -2.70 -51.75
N TRP A 25 -6.27 -2.46 -50.85
CA TRP A 25 -7.43 -1.61 -51.10
C TRP A 25 -7.18 -0.10 -50.90
N GLU A 26 -6.07 0.30 -50.27
CA GLU A 26 -5.67 1.71 -50.09
C GLU A 26 -4.91 2.26 -51.31
N ILE A 27 -4.50 1.36 -52.23
CA ILE A 27 -3.82 1.70 -53.49
C ILE A 27 -4.84 2.21 -54.54
N ILE A 28 -6.10 1.78 -54.41
CA ILE A 28 -7.18 2.18 -55.33
C ILE A 28 -7.83 3.47 -54.81
N ALA A 29 -7.84 4.51 -55.65
CA ALA A 29 -8.48 5.79 -55.34
C ALA A 29 -10.01 5.68 -55.40
N TYR A 30 -10.63 5.30 -54.28
CA TYR A 30 -12.09 5.30 -54.14
C TYR A 30 -12.62 6.72 -53.88
N SER A 31 -13.87 7.00 -54.28
CA SER A 31 -14.55 8.22 -53.86
C SER A 31 -14.71 8.24 -52.33
N PRO A 32 -14.71 9.42 -51.67
CA PRO A 32 -14.81 9.50 -50.22
C PRO A 32 -16.10 8.86 -49.67
N GLU A 33 -17.18 8.90 -50.44
CA GLU A 33 -18.45 8.24 -50.11
C GLU A 33 -18.33 6.71 -50.14
N ARG A 34 -17.72 6.16 -51.20
CA ARG A 34 -17.51 4.71 -51.33
C ARG A 34 -16.51 4.20 -50.30
N GLN A 35 -15.44 4.95 -50.03
CA GLN A 35 -14.47 4.65 -48.99
C GLN A 35 -15.12 4.69 -47.59
N GLY A 36 -15.97 5.68 -47.32
CA GLY A 36 -16.76 5.78 -46.10
C GLY A 36 -17.69 4.58 -45.89
N ALA A 37 -18.36 4.11 -46.96
CA ALA A 37 -19.19 2.92 -46.93
C ALA A 37 -18.38 1.64 -46.64
N MET A 38 -17.25 1.44 -47.32
CA MET A 38 -16.34 0.32 -47.06
C MET A 38 -15.88 0.27 -45.60
N TYR A 39 -15.49 1.41 -45.02
CA TYR A 39 -15.14 1.48 -43.60
C TYR A 39 -16.31 1.12 -42.68
N SER A 40 -17.53 1.56 -43.00
CA SER A 40 -18.73 1.17 -42.24
C SER A 40 -18.99 -0.34 -42.30
N ASP A 41 -18.82 -0.97 -43.46
CA ASP A 41 -19.04 -2.41 -43.64
C ASP A 41 -17.97 -3.23 -42.91
N TRP A 42 -16.70 -2.84 -43.00
CA TRP A 42 -15.64 -3.46 -42.21
C TRP A 42 -15.86 -3.27 -40.71
N ALA A 43 -16.29 -2.09 -40.28
CA ALA A 43 -16.60 -1.83 -38.89
C ALA A 43 -17.71 -2.78 -38.39
N LEU A 44 -18.77 -2.98 -39.16
CA LEU A 44 -19.84 -3.93 -38.88
C LEU A 44 -19.34 -5.38 -38.85
N HIS A 45 -18.49 -5.76 -39.80
CA HIS A 45 -17.88 -7.09 -39.84
C HIS A 45 -17.05 -7.35 -38.56
N PHE A 46 -16.15 -6.42 -38.19
CA PHE A 46 -15.37 -6.54 -36.95
C PHE A 46 -16.24 -6.49 -35.69
N PHE A 47 -17.31 -5.71 -35.71
CA PHE A 47 -18.29 -5.67 -34.62
C PHE A 47 -18.98 -7.02 -34.42
N SER A 48 -19.40 -7.67 -35.51
CA SER A 48 -20.02 -9.01 -35.47
C SER A 48 -19.06 -10.08 -34.92
N GLN A 49 -17.75 -9.93 -35.18
CA GLN A 49 -16.70 -10.80 -34.63
C GLN A 49 -16.26 -10.41 -33.21
N GLN A 50 -16.94 -9.47 -32.55
CA GLN A 50 -16.61 -8.95 -31.21
C GLN A 50 -15.22 -8.30 -31.11
N ARG A 51 -14.62 -7.91 -32.25
CA ARG A 51 -13.35 -7.17 -32.31
C ARG A 51 -13.61 -5.67 -32.20
N TYR A 52 -14.08 -5.24 -31.03
CA TYR A 52 -14.62 -3.91 -30.82
C TYR A 52 -13.64 -2.76 -31.08
N ALA A 53 -12.35 -2.92 -30.74
CA ALA A 53 -11.34 -1.89 -30.98
C ALA A 53 -11.15 -1.58 -32.48
N ASN A 54 -11.11 -2.62 -33.31
CA ASN A 54 -11.01 -2.48 -34.76
C ASN A 54 -12.29 -1.88 -35.34
N GLY A 55 -13.46 -2.36 -34.88
CA GLY A 55 -14.75 -1.79 -35.28
C GLY A 55 -14.86 -0.30 -34.95
N LEU A 56 -14.46 0.11 -33.75
CA LEU A 56 -14.45 1.52 -33.35
C LEU A 56 -13.54 2.37 -34.24
N ARG A 57 -12.34 1.86 -34.57
CA ARG A 57 -11.40 2.54 -35.47
C ARG A 57 -12.03 2.79 -36.84
N TYR A 58 -12.61 1.77 -37.44
CA TYR A 58 -13.23 1.91 -38.77
C TYR A 58 -14.50 2.77 -38.76
N PHE A 59 -15.32 2.72 -37.70
CA PHE A 59 -16.43 3.67 -37.57
C PHE A 59 -15.96 5.12 -37.42
N ASN A 60 -14.85 5.37 -36.70
CA ASN A 60 -14.27 6.71 -36.63
C ASN A 60 -13.80 7.17 -38.01
N ASN A 61 -13.01 6.35 -38.72
CA ASN A 61 -12.57 6.69 -40.09
C ASN A 61 -13.74 6.97 -41.04
N SER A 62 -14.83 6.19 -40.95
CA SER A 62 -16.04 6.41 -41.75
C SER A 62 -16.71 7.76 -41.45
N LEU A 63 -16.77 8.14 -40.18
CA LEU A 63 -17.36 9.40 -39.72
C LEU A 63 -16.44 10.61 -39.89
N ASP A 64 -15.12 10.42 -39.95
CA ASP A 64 -14.18 11.47 -40.31
C ASP A 64 -14.34 11.87 -41.79
N LEU A 65 -14.67 10.89 -42.66
CA LEU A 65 -15.01 11.15 -44.07
C LEU A 65 -16.42 11.72 -44.26
N ASN A 66 -17.41 11.20 -43.53
CA ASN A 66 -18.78 11.69 -43.58
C ASN A 66 -19.39 11.84 -42.17
N PRO A 67 -19.23 13.03 -41.54
CA PRO A 67 -19.72 13.29 -40.19
C PRO A 67 -21.25 13.25 -40.06
N PHE A 68 -21.98 13.40 -41.16
CA PHE A 68 -23.44 13.51 -41.18
C PHE A 68 -24.15 12.17 -41.45
N ASN A 69 -23.41 11.06 -41.45
CA ASN A 69 -23.98 9.72 -41.63
C ASN A 69 -24.65 9.22 -40.33
N ALA A 70 -25.96 9.45 -40.22
CA ALA A 70 -26.78 9.03 -39.08
C ALA A 70 -26.72 7.52 -38.81
N LYS A 71 -26.64 6.67 -39.85
CA LYS A 71 -26.58 5.21 -39.70
C LYS A 71 -25.24 4.76 -39.10
N ALA A 72 -24.13 5.35 -39.55
CA ALA A 72 -22.81 5.08 -38.98
C ALA A 72 -22.70 5.55 -37.52
N LEU A 73 -23.30 6.70 -37.17
CA LEU A 73 -23.40 7.16 -35.78
C LEU A 73 -24.19 6.19 -34.89
N MET A 74 -25.31 5.67 -35.37
CA MET A 74 -26.09 4.66 -34.64
C MET A 74 -25.30 3.36 -34.42
N HIS A 75 -24.64 2.84 -35.45
CA HIS A 75 -23.83 1.63 -35.30
C HIS A 75 -22.60 1.84 -34.41
N ARG A 76 -21.96 3.02 -34.48
CA ARG A 76 -20.89 3.37 -33.54
C ARG A 76 -21.42 3.45 -32.10
N SER A 77 -22.64 3.95 -31.90
CA SER A 77 -23.29 3.95 -30.60
C SER A 77 -23.49 2.53 -30.06
N GLN A 78 -24.06 1.62 -30.86
CA GLN A 78 -24.22 0.20 -30.51
C GLN A 78 -22.89 -0.45 -30.10
N LEU A 79 -21.81 -0.15 -30.83
CA LEU A 79 -20.46 -0.64 -30.51
C LEU A 79 -19.91 -0.02 -29.21
N LYS A 80 -20.05 1.29 -29.02
CA LYS A 80 -19.59 1.97 -27.79
C LYS A 80 -20.33 1.46 -26.57
N ARG A 81 -21.62 1.15 -26.70
CA ARG A 81 -22.44 0.49 -25.70
C ARG A 81 -21.87 -0.88 -25.30
N SER A 82 -21.57 -1.75 -26.27
CA SER A 82 -20.95 -3.05 -25.99
C SER A 82 -19.56 -2.95 -25.34
N MET A 83 -18.83 -1.85 -25.56
CA MET A 83 -17.55 -1.57 -24.90
C MET A 83 -17.68 -0.95 -23.49
N GLY A 84 -18.89 -0.69 -22.98
CA GLY A 84 -19.09 -0.02 -21.69
C GLY A 84 -18.91 1.50 -21.72
N LEU A 85 -18.92 2.12 -22.91
CA LEU A 85 -18.81 3.56 -23.16
C LEU A 85 -20.19 4.21 -23.41
N ALA A 86 -21.22 3.76 -22.70
CA ALA A 86 -22.61 4.19 -22.88
C ALA A 86 -22.84 5.73 -22.89
N PRO A 87 -22.16 6.56 -22.07
CA PRO A 87 -22.33 8.01 -22.14
C PRO A 87 -21.87 8.64 -23.46
N GLN A 88 -20.82 8.07 -24.09
CA GLN A 88 -20.36 8.52 -25.40
C GLN A 88 -21.30 8.02 -26.50
N ALA A 89 -21.83 6.81 -26.34
CA ALA A 89 -22.82 6.23 -27.23
C ALA A 89 -24.11 7.09 -27.27
N LEU A 90 -24.56 7.55 -26.10
CA LEU A 90 -25.71 8.46 -25.99
C LEU A 90 -25.53 9.77 -26.76
N LYS A 91 -24.32 10.35 -26.75
CA LYS A 91 -24.00 11.53 -27.56
C LYS A 91 -24.12 11.24 -29.07
N ASP A 92 -23.64 10.07 -29.50
CA ASP A 92 -23.73 9.65 -30.91
C ASP A 92 -25.20 9.42 -31.33
N CYS A 93 -26.02 8.80 -30.47
CA CYS A 93 -27.45 8.61 -30.72
C CYS A 93 -28.21 9.95 -30.84
N HIS A 94 -27.98 10.90 -29.93
CA HIS A 94 -28.64 12.21 -30.02
C HIS A 94 -28.23 12.96 -31.28
N LYS A 95 -26.94 12.96 -31.64
CA LYS A 95 -26.48 13.55 -32.90
C LYS A 95 -27.17 12.90 -34.11
N ALA A 96 -27.28 11.57 -34.14
CA ALA A 96 -27.97 10.87 -35.22
C ALA A 96 -29.46 11.25 -35.29
N GLU A 97 -30.13 11.35 -34.14
CA GLU A 97 -31.54 11.75 -34.05
C GLU A 97 -31.77 13.19 -34.51
N ASP A 98 -30.90 14.11 -34.11
CA ASP A 98 -30.95 15.53 -34.50
C ASP A 98 -30.74 15.70 -36.01
N LEU A 99 -29.80 14.95 -36.58
CA LEU A 99 -29.56 14.93 -38.04
C LEU A 99 -30.73 14.37 -38.84
N LEU A 100 -31.47 13.41 -38.29
CA LEU A 100 -32.64 12.82 -38.94
C LEU A 100 -33.86 13.75 -38.86
N LYS A 101 -34.01 14.48 -37.75
CA LYS A 101 -35.04 15.50 -37.55
C LYS A 101 -34.80 16.74 -38.42
N SER A 102 -33.55 17.13 -38.66
CA SER A 102 -33.21 18.32 -39.43
C SER A 102 -33.33 18.14 -40.95
N ARG A 103 -33.43 16.90 -41.45
CA ARG A 103 -33.72 16.62 -42.86
C ARG A 103 -35.11 17.13 -43.24
N LYS A 104 -35.28 17.56 -44.50
CA LYS A 104 -36.56 17.98 -45.08
C LYS A 104 -36.96 16.99 -46.19
N PRO A 105 -38.04 16.22 -46.04
CA PRO A 105 -38.92 16.12 -44.87
C PRO A 105 -38.24 15.44 -43.66
N PRO A 106 -38.67 15.72 -42.42
CA PRO A 106 -38.11 15.12 -41.22
C PRO A 106 -38.33 13.62 -41.22
N ILE A 107 -37.25 12.85 -41.07
CA ILE A 107 -37.32 11.39 -41.06
C ILE A 107 -37.42 10.93 -39.61
N HIS A 108 -38.61 10.53 -39.18
CA HIS A 108 -38.78 9.85 -37.89
C HIS A 108 -38.29 8.41 -37.99
N TYR A 109 -37.00 8.21 -37.72
CA TYR A 109 -36.41 6.89 -37.74
C TYR A 109 -36.63 6.18 -36.40
N ARG A 110 -37.60 5.25 -36.38
CA ARG A 110 -37.92 4.41 -35.22
C ARG A 110 -36.69 3.80 -34.56
N ASN A 111 -35.79 3.27 -35.36
CA ASN A 111 -34.62 2.58 -34.83
C ASN A 111 -33.71 3.59 -34.11
N ALA A 112 -33.55 4.82 -34.61
CA ALA A 112 -32.75 5.85 -33.92
C ALA A 112 -33.31 6.17 -32.53
N SER A 113 -34.64 6.32 -32.41
CA SER A 113 -35.24 6.66 -31.13
C SER A 113 -35.21 5.50 -30.12
N LEU A 114 -35.32 4.25 -30.60
CA LEU A 114 -35.08 3.06 -29.77
C LEU A 114 -33.62 2.96 -29.32
N GLU A 115 -32.66 3.27 -30.20
CA GLU A 115 -31.23 3.29 -29.84
C GLU A 115 -30.91 4.35 -28.78
N VAL A 116 -31.61 5.50 -28.78
CA VAL A 116 -31.52 6.50 -27.70
C VAL A 116 -32.01 5.91 -26.37
N CYS A 117 -33.14 5.20 -26.38
CA CYS A 117 -33.65 4.53 -25.17
C CYS A 117 -32.66 3.48 -24.65
N ASP A 118 -32.11 2.65 -25.53
CA ASP A 118 -31.13 1.63 -25.16
C ASP A 118 -29.83 2.26 -24.61
N ALA A 119 -29.37 3.38 -25.19
CA ALA A 119 -28.24 4.14 -24.65
C ALA A 119 -28.53 4.81 -23.30
N LEU A 120 -29.74 5.32 -23.07
CA LEU A 120 -30.18 5.84 -21.78
C LEU A 120 -30.21 4.73 -20.71
N TYR A 121 -30.76 3.57 -21.07
CA TYR A 121 -30.79 2.40 -20.21
C TYR A 121 -29.39 1.94 -19.80
N GLU A 122 -28.46 1.82 -20.75
CA GLU A 122 -27.09 1.41 -20.47
C GLU A 122 -26.25 2.49 -19.76
N SER A 123 -26.61 3.77 -19.89
CA SER A 123 -25.99 4.86 -19.11
C SER A 123 -26.57 4.98 -17.69
N ASN A 124 -27.37 4.00 -17.25
CA ASN A 124 -28.04 3.94 -15.95
C ASN A 124 -29.04 5.09 -15.71
N ARG A 125 -29.53 5.74 -16.77
CA ARG A 125 -30.57 6.77 -16.72
C ARG A 125 -31.94 6.14 -16.96
N LEU A 126 -32.33 5.24 -16.06
CA LEU A 126 -33.52 4.37 -16.21
C LEU A 126 -34.82 5.17 -16.30
N GLU A 127 -34.96 6.25 -15.51
CA GLU A 127 -36.14 7.13 -15.51
C GLU A 127 -36.34 7.79 -16.88
N ASN A 128 -35.30 8.41 -17.43
CA ASN A 128 -35.34 9.03 -18.75
C ASN A 128 -35.64 8.02 -19.85
N SER A 129 -35.08 6.81 -19.75
CA SER A 129 -35.39 5.72 -20.69
C SER A 129 -36.87 5.35 -20.62
N LYS A 130 -37.45 5.23 -19.43
CA LYS A 130 -38.86 4.88 -19.23
C LYS A 130 -39.78 5.97 -19.78
N ILE A 131 -39.49 7.25 -19.53
CA ILE A 131 -40.23 8.39 -20.08
C ILE A 131 -40.25 8.32 -21.61
N ASN A 132 -39.09 8.14 -22.25
CA ASN A 132 -39.00 8.07 -23.71
C ASN A 132 -39.76 6.88 -24.29
N LEU A 133 -39.70 5.71 -23.66
CA LEU A 133 -40.46 4.54 -24.11
C LEU A 133 -41.98 4.76 -24.01
N HIS A 134 -42.48 5.39 -22.94
CA HIS A 134 -43.90 5.77 -22.86
C HIS A 134 -44.30 6.79 -23.93
N CYS A 135 -43.44 7.76 -24.24
CA CYS A 135 -43.65 8.67 -25.38
C CYS A 135 -43.71 7.91 -26.71
N HIS A 136 -42.90 6.87 -26.90
CA HIS A 136 -42.92 6.03 -28.09
C HIS A 136 -44.17 5.16 -28.19
N LEU A 137 -44.72 4.64 -27.07
CA LEU A 137 -45.99 3.90 -27.10
C LEU A 137 -47.14 4.75 -27.65
N ARG A 138 -47.17 6.04 -27.33
CA ARG A 138 -48.18 6.98 -27.85
C ARG A 138 -48.02 7.24 -29.35
N ARG A 139 -46.79 7.19 -29.87
CA ARG A 139 -46.46 7.52 -31.27
C ARG A 139 -46.46 6.32 -32.22
N PHE A 140 -46.21 5.10 -31.73
CA PHE A 140 -46.04 3.91 -32.56
C PHE A 140 -47.34 3.13 -32.77
N ASN A 141 -47.49 2.56 -33.97
CA ASN A 141 -48.62 1.71 -34.37
C ASN A 141 -48.55 0.33 -33.68
N SER A 142 -49.64 -0.45 -33.70
CA SER A 142 -49.81 -1.71 -32.94
C SER A 142 -48.64 -2.70 -33.08
N SER A 143 -48.14 -2.95 -34.28
CA SER A 143 -47.00 -3.87 -34.52
C SER A 143 -45.67 -3.35 -33.98
N GLN A 144 -45.50 -2.04 -33.94
CA GLN A 144 -44.27 -1.35 -33.52
C GLN A 144 -44.18 -1.16 -32.01
N ARG A 145 -45.29 -1.36 -31.28
CA ARG A 145 -45.34 -1.28 -29.82
C ARG A 145 -44.65 -2.44 -29.13
N LYS A 146 -44.66 -3.65 -29.71
CA LYS A 146 -44.04 -4.85 -29.12
C LYS A 146 -42.62 -4.61 -28.57
N PRO A 147 -41.63 -4.15 -29.38
CA PRO A 147 -40.27 -3.91 -28.89
C PRO A 147 -40.15 -2.81 -27.83
N VAL A 148 -41.13 -1.90 -27.75
CA VAL A 148 -41.20 -0.87 -26.70
C VAL A 148 -41.73 -1.46 -25.41
N VAL A 149 -42.78 -2.28 -25.49
CA VAL A 149 -43.37 -2.99 -24.35
C VAL A 149 -42.34 -3.93 -23.72
N ASP A 150 -41.62 -4.71 -24.53
CA ASP A 150 -40.58 -5.63 -24.02
C ASP A 150 -39.52 -4.90 -23.19
N ARG A 151 -39.04 -3.74 -23.68
CA ARG A 151 -38.08 -2.88 -22.95
C ARG A 151 -38.67 -2.29 -21.68
N LEU A 152 -39.94 -1.89 -21.72
CA LEU A 152 -40.65 -1.37 -20.55
C LEU A 152 -40.82 -2.45 -19.47
N ASN A 153 -41.09 -3.70 -19.85
CA ASN A 153 -41.20 -4.81 -18.92
C ASN A 153 -39.87 -5.01 -18.17
N VAL A 154 -38.74 -5.07 -18.89
CA VAL A 154 -37.40 -5.17 -18.29
C VAL A 154 -37.10 -3.98 -17.37
N LEU A 155 -37.46 -2.75 -17.77
CA LEU A 155 -37.29 -1.57 -16.92
C LEU A 155 -38.14 -1.63 -15.67
N ASN A 156 -39.40 -2.06 -15.77
CA ASN A 156 -40.29 -2.20 -14.63
C ASN A 156 -39.79 -3.25 -13.64
N GLU A 157 -39.22 -4.35 -14.12
CA GLU A 157 -38.55 -5.35 -13.28
C GLU A 157 -37.35 -4.74 -12.54
N ASN A 158 -36.50 -3.97 -13.21
CA ASN A 158 -35.40 -3.25 -12.55
C ASN A 158 -35.89 -2.28 -11.47
N PHE A 159 -36.97 -1.54 -11.74
CA PHE A 159 -37.58 -0.66 -10.74
C PHE A 159 -38.16 -1.45 -9.56
N ARG A 160 -38.73 -2.62 -9.80
CA ARG A 160 -39.18 -3.51 -8.73
C ARG A 160 -38.01 -4.01 -7.88
N ASP A 161 -36.90 -4.43 -8.50
CA ASP A 161 -35.70 -4.87 -7.78
C ASP A 161 -35.07 -3.75 -6.95
N THR A 162 -35.13 -2.49 -7.43
CA THR A 162 -34.47 -1.33 -6.79
C THR A 162 -35.35 -0.60 -5.76
N LEU A 163 -36.66 -0.49 -6.01
CA LEU A 163 -37.58 0.40 -5.29
C LEU A 163 -38.90 -0.29 -4.87
N SER A 164 -38.97 -1.62 -4.85
CA SER A 164 -40.15 -2.30 -4.29
C SER A 164 -40.32 -2.00 -2.80
N GLU A 165 -41.56 -2.11 -2.30
CA GLU A 165 -41.90 -2.02 -0.87
C GLU A 165 -41.01 -2.95 -0.03
N ASP A 166 -40.78 -4.13 -0.58
CA ASP A 166 -39.88 -5.19 -0.18
C ASP A 166 -38.40 -4.78 0.02
N SER A 167 -37.93 -3.81 -0.76
CA SER A 167 -36.54 -3.32 -0.72
C SER A 167 -36.36 -2.08 0.17
N THR A 168 -37.46 -1.46 0.60
CA THR A 168 -37.50 -0.16 1.30
C THR A 168 -36.55 -0.11 2.51
N MET A 169 -36.59 -1.12 3.38
CA MET A 169 -35.74 -1.16 4.57
C MET A 169 -34.24 -1.24 4.24
N SER A 170 -33.87 -1.87 3.13
CA SER A 170 -32.49 -1.94 2.67
C SER A 170 -32.03 -0.61 2.08
N VAL A 171 -32.91 0.06 1.34
CA VAL A 171 -32.67 1.38 0.74
C VAL A 171 -32.53 2.45 1.82
N GLN A 172 -33.43 2.51 2.81
CA GLN A 172 -33.34 3.44 3.93
C GLN A 172 -32.02 3.28 4.71
N ARG A 173 -31.60 2.04 4.98
CA ARG A 173 -30.31 1.75 5.61
C ARG A 173 -29.13 2.26 4.78
N LEU A 174 -29.23 2.21 3.46
CA LEU A 174 -28.21 2.75 2.55
C LEU A 174 -28.19 4.29 2.60
N ILE A 175 -29.35 4.94 2.50
CA ILE A 175 -29.50 6.40 2.56
C ILE A 175 -28.91 6.93 3.87
N ASN A 176 -29.28 6.35 5.01
CA ASN A 176 -28.77 6.78 6.32
C ASN A 176 -27.23 6.68 6.41
N ARG A 177 -26.63 5.63 5.82
CA ARG A 177 -25.16 5.51 5.74
C ARG A 177 -24.54 6.56 4.84
N MET A 178 -25.17 6.84 3.69
CA MET A 178 -24.68 7.87 2.76
C MET A 178 -24.76 9.25 3.38
N MET A 179 -25.87 9.60 4.03
CA MET A 179 -26.03 10.85 4.77
C MET A 179 -24.99 10.98 5.88
N GLY A 180 -24.75 9.92 6.65
CA GLY A 180 -23.71 9.91 7.69
C GLY A 180 -22.27 9.99 7.14
N SER A 181 -22.04 9.62 5.88
CA SER A 181 -20.74 9.83 5.22
C SER A 181 -20.60 11.25 4.67
N LEU A 182 -21.68 11.82 4.13
CA LEU A 182 -21.72 13.18 3.61
C LEU A 182 -21.52 14.21 4.73
N SER A 183 -22.13 13.98 5.90
CA SER A 183 -21.94 14.85 7.07
C SER A 183 -20.52 14.86 7.62
N LYS A 184 -19.72 13.82 7.33
CA LYS A 184 -18.30 13.71 7.72
C LYS A 184 -17.34 14.26 6.69
N GLN A 185 -17.82 14.61 5.48
CA GLN A 185 -16.97 15.29 4.51
C GLN A 185 -16.77 16.73 4.96
N HIS A 186 -15.52 17.19 4.92
CA HIS A 186 -15.22 18.60 5.15
C HIS A 186 -15.96 19.42 4.10
N LYS A 187 -16.63 20.49 4.53
CA LYS A 187 -17.19 21.47 3.61
C LYS A 187 -15.99 22.21 3.02
N ASP A 188 -15.90 22.23 1.69
CA ASP A 188 -14.90 23.05 1.00
C ASP A 188 -15.15 24.51 1.43
N ILE A 189 -14.20 25.08 2.16
CA ILE A 189 -14.21 26.50 2.53
C ILE A 189 -13.74 27.24 1.27
N ASN A 190 -14.47 28.27 0.83
CA ASN A 190 -14.07 29.06 -0.33
C ASN A 190 -12.72 29.74 -0.07
N ASP A 191 -11.74 29.44 -0.91
CA ASP A 191 -10.39 30.02 -0.93
C ASP A 191 -10.44 31.48 -1.42
N ASN A 192 -10.75 32.41 -0.53
CA ASN A 192 -10.44 33.84 -0.72
C ASN A 192 -9.17 34.24 0.06
N CYS A 193 -8.24 33.31 0.29
CA CYS A 193 -7.01 33.58 1.03
C CYS A 193 -5.79 33.52 0.09
N ASP A 194 -5.17 34.67 -0.16
CA ASP A 194 -4.04 34.87 -1.09
C ASP A 194 -2.71 34.23 -0.65
N VAL A 195 -2.68 33.52 0.49
CA VAL A 195 -1.49 32.80 0.94
C VAL A 195 -1.63 31.34 0.53
N VAL A 196 -0.67 30.84 -0.25
CA VAL A 196 -0.55 29.42 -0.67
C VAL A 196 -0.33 28.54 0.56
N SER A 197 -1.39 28.33 1.34
CA SER A 197 -1.44 27.26 2.32
C SER A 197 -1.71 25.99 1.53
N ILE A 198 -0.65 25.21 1.27
CA ILE A 198 -0.86 23.84 0.81
C ILE A 198 -1.54 23.14 1.98
N MET A 199 -2.87 23.02 1.93
CA MET A 199 -3.61 22.24 2.92
C MET A 199 -3.01 20.83 2.91
N GLU A 200 -2.31 20.48 3.98
CA GLU A 200 -1.80 19.13 4.17
C GLU A 200 -3.00 18.20 4.20
N LYS A 201 -3.20 17.46 3.11
CA LYS A 201 -4.23 16.43 3.06
C LYS A 201 -3.82 15.37 4.06
N GLU A 202 -4.54 15.28 5.18
CA GLU A 202 -4.32 14.22 6.16
C GLU A 202 -4.32 12.86 5.45
N GLU A 203 -3.19 12.15 5.51
CA GLU A 203 -3.09 10.82 4.91
C GLU A 203 -4.06 9.89 5.65
N VAL A 204 -5.11 9.43 4.95
CA VAL A 204 -6.09 8.51 5.55
C VAL A 204 -5.45 7.12 5.68
N HIS A 205 -4.90 6.84 6.86
CA HIS A 205 -4.36 5.52 7.18
C HIS A 205 -5.49 4.50 7.40
N LEU A 206 -5.54 3.49 6.55
CA LEU A 206 -6.53 2.41 6.66
C LEU A 206 -6.01 1.30 7.57
N SER A 207 -6.84 0.84 8.51
CA SER A 207 -6.49 -0.30 9.34
C SER A 207 -6.34 -1.58 8.50
N PRO A 208 -5.46 -2.53 8.90
CA PRO A 208 -5.32 -3.81 8.22
C PRO A 208 -6.66 -4.56 8.07
N LEU A 209 -7.54 -4.43 9.07
CA LEU A 209 -8.89 -4.98 9.06
C LEU A 209 -9.76 -4.33 7.97
N GLU A 210 -9.74 -3.00 7.85
CA GLU A 210 -10.51 -2.28 6.84
C GLU A 210 -9.99 -2.57 5.42
N ILE A 211 -8.67 -2.70 5.24
CA ILE A 211 -8.07 -3.15 3.98
C ILE A 211 -8.57 -4.55 3.61
N ALA A 212 -8.54 -5.49 4.55
CA ALA A 212 -9.05 -6.85 4.35
C ALA A 212 -10.56 -6.85 4.05
N ARG A 213 -11.34 -6.01 4.73
CA ARG A 213 -12.78 -5.83 4.48
C ARG A 213 -13.05 -5.31 3.08
N ARG A 214 -12.34 -4.27 2.64
CA ARG A 214 -12.45 -3.71 1.27
C ARG A 214 -12.08 -4.74 0.21
N LYS A 215 -11.01 -5.52 0.42
CA LYS A 215 -10.63 -6.63 -0.45
C LYS A 215 -11.74 -7.69 -0.54
N ARG A 216 -12.35 -8.06 0.60
CA ARG A 216 -13.48 -9.01 0.64
C ARG A 216 -14.71 -8.45 -0.07
N HIS A 217 -15.08 -7.19 0.18
CA HIS A 217 -16.21 -6.54 -0.49
C HIS A 217 -15.99 -6.47 -2.00
N PHE A 218 -14.79 -6.09 -2.44
CA PHE A 218 -14.42 -6.10 -3.86
C PHE A 218 -14.61 -7.49 -4.49
N LYS A 219 -14.15 -8.54 -3.80
CA LYS A 219 -14.34 -9.94 -4.24
C LYS A 219 -15.82 -10.30 -4.33
N ILE A 220 -16.60 -10.10 -3.25
CA ILE A 220 -18.03 -10.45 -3.21
C ILE A 220 -18.81 -9.70 -4.30
N TYR A 221 -18.55 -8.41 -4.45
CA TYR A 221 -19.18 -7.57 -5.45
C TYR A 221 -18.94 -8.11 -6.87
N ASN A 222 -17.67 -8.28 -7.27
CA ASN A 222 -17.37 -8.75 -8.62
C ASN A 222 -17.81 -10.21 -8.85
N GLN A 223 -17.70 -11.09 -7.84
CA GLN A 223 -18.17 -12.48 -7.93
C GLN A 223 -19.68 -12.57 -8.14
N SER A 224 -20.44 -11.66 -7.52
CA SER A 224 -21.90 -11.69 -7.60
C SER A 224 -22.41 -11.29 -8.98
N TYR A 225 -21.69 -10.44 -9.72
CA TYR A 225 -22.10 -9.93 -11.03
C TYR A 225 -21.37 -10.59 -12.21
N LEU A 226 -20.11 -10.97 -12.05
CA LEU A 226 -19.27 -11.51 -13.13
C LEU A 226 -18.98 -13.01 -12.99
N ASN A 227 -19.52 -13.66 -11.96
CA ASN A 227 -19.32 -15.08 -11.67
C ASN A 227 -17.84 -15.46 -11.68
N LYS A 228 -17.37 -16.28 -12.62
CA LYS A 228 -15.97 -16.75 -12.73
C LYS A 228 -15.03 -15.67 -13.30
N CYS A 229 -15.54 -14.76 -14.14
CA CYS A 229 -14.75 -13.73 -14.81
C CYS A 229 -14.23 -12.64 -13.85
N TRP A 230 -14.68 -12.62 -12.59
CA TRP A 230 -14.15 -11.70 -11.58
C TRP A 230 -12.64 -11.85 -11.34
N VAL A 231 -12.06 -13.02 -11.67
CA VAL A 231 -10.63 -13.29 -11.58
C VAL A 231 -9.87 -12.38 -12.54
N ASP A 232 -10.43 -12.10 -13.71
CA ASP A 232 -9.85 -11.21 -14.72
C ASP A 232 -9.84 -9.77 -14.23
N VAL A 233 -10.91 -9.29 -13.57
CA VAL A 233 -10.94 -7.98 -12.90
C VAL A 233 -9.81 -7.86 -11.87
N ALA A 234 -9.62 -8.93 -11.08
CA ALA A 234 -8.60 -8.95 -10.04
C ALA A 234 -7.19 -8.99 -10.64
N PHE A 235 -7.01 -9.71 -11.75
CA PHE A 235 -5.78 -9.74 -12.52
C PHE A 235 -5.47 -8.37 -13.13
N LEU A 236 -6.41 -7.75 -13.84
CA LEU A 236 -6.25 -6.41 -14.43
C LEU A 236 -5.91 -5.36 -13.37
N LYS A 237 -6.53 -5.44 -12.19
CA LYS A 237 -6.21 -4.55 -11.08
C LYS A 237 -4.76 -4.71 -10.62
N ARG A 238 -4.27 -5.94 -10.48
CA ARG A 238 -2.87 -6.22 -10.08
C ARG A 238 -1.90 -5.75 -11.16
N LEU A 239 -2.16 -6.13 -12.41
CA LEU A 239 -1.33 -5.81 -13.57
C LEU A 239 -1.10 -4.31 -13.75
N ARG A 240 -2.11 -3.50 -13.42
CA ARG A 240 -2.01 -2.04 -13.47
C ARG A 240 -1.08 -1.45 -12.41
N ASP A 241 -1.03 -2.09 -11.25
CA ASP A 241 -0.23 -1.65 -10.11
C ASP A 241 1.19 -2.30 -10.12
N ASP A 242 1.47 -3.21 -11.06
CA ASP A 242 2.73 -3.96 -11.16
C ASP A 242 3.85 -3.14 -11.83
N PRO A 243 5.00 -2.93 -11.15
CA PRO A 243 6.10 -2.11 -11.67
C PRO A 243 6.81 -2.75 -12.88
N ASN A 244 6.67 -4.07 -13.06
CA ASN A 244 7.26 -4.79 -14.18
C ASN A 244 6.55 -4.51 -15.51
N VAL A 245 5.27 -4.11 -15.47
CA VAL A 245 4.47 -3.82 -16.67
C VAL A 245 4.68 -2.38 -17.14
N GLN A 246 5.11 -1.50 -16.24
CA GLN A 246 5.40 -0.09 -16.52
C GLN A 246 6.87 0.24 -16.19
N PRO A 247 7.84 -0.32 -16.93
CA PRO A 247 9.24 -0.08 -16.67
C PRO A 247 9.58 1.39 -16.93
N LYS A 248 10.26 2.03 -15.96
CA LYS A 248 10.63 3.46 -16.02
C LYS A 248 11.50 3.82 -17.24
N HIS A 249 12.23 2.85 -17.79
CA HIS A 249 13.13 3.03 -18.92
C HIS A 249 12.41 3.14 -20.28
N CYS A 250 11.17 2.67 -20.40
CA CYS A 250 10.44 2.66 -21.67
C CYS A 250 9.20 3.57 -21.61
N GLN A 251 9.40 4.89 -21.61
CA GLN A 251 8.33 5.87 -21.41
C GLN A 251 7.15 5.72 -22.39
N LYS A 252 7.41 5.65 -23.70
CA LYS A 252 6.35 5.60 -24.73
C LYS A 252 5.48 4.33 -24.65
N SER A 253 6.11 3.16 -24.51
CA SER A 253 5.36 1.89 -24.40
C SER A 253 4.68 1.76 -23.05
N SER A 254 5.33 2.20 -21.96
CA SER A 254 4.75 2.21 -20.61
C SER A 254 3.51 3.11 -20.53
N GLU A 255 3.55 4.30 -21.15
CA GLU A 255 2.38 5.18 -21.21
C GLU A 255 1.22 4.56 -22.00
N TYR A 256 1.52 3.97 -23.16
CA TYR A 256 0.51 3.31 -23.98
C TYR A 256 -0.14 2.13 -23.23
N LEU A 257 0.67 1.25 -22.65
CA LEU A 257 0.19 0.11 -21.86
C LEU A 257 -0.59 0.58 -20.63
N GLY A 258 -0.10 1.59 -19.92
CA GLY A 258 -0.79 2.18 -18.78
C GLY A 258 -2.18 2.72 -19.16
N LYS A 259 -2.28 3.45 -20.27
CA LYS A 259 -3.57 3.94 -20.81
C LYS A 259 -4.49 2.79 -21.21
N LEU A 260 -3.97 1.76 -21.87
CA LEU A 260 -4.72 0.58 -22.28
C LEU A 260 -5.31 -0.15 -21.07
N LEU A 261 -4.49 -0.43 -20.05
CA LEU A 261 -4.92 -1.12 -18.83
C LEU A 261 -5.92 -0.30 -18.03
N ALA A 262 -5.69 1.01 -17.90
CA ALA A 262 -6.63 1.91 -17.23
C ALA A 262 -7.97 1.97 -17.96
N SER A 263 -7.97 2.02 -19.29
CA SER A 263 -9.18 2.03 -20.11
C SER A 263 -9.97 0.74 -19.97
N ASN A 264 -9.31 -0.42 -20.12
CA ASN A 264 -9.95 -1.73 -20.03
C ASN A 264 -10.53 -1.98 -18.63
N TYR A 265 -9.76 -1.70 -17.59
CA TYR A 265 -10.24 -1.81 -16.21
C TYR A 265 -11.41 -0.85 -15.94
N LYS A 266 -11.37 0.37 -16.49
CA LYS A 266 -12.50 1.31 -16.36
C LYS A 266 -13.75 0.78 -17.06
N ALA A 267 -13.64 0.24 -18.27
CA ALA A 267 -14.75 -0.34 -19.02
C ALA A 267 -15.39 -1.53 -18.29
N GLU A 268 -14.59 -2.44 -17.75
CA GLU A 268 -15.11 -3.56 -16.96
C GLU A 268 -15.81 -3.08 -15.69
N ARG A 269 -15.26 -2.05 -15.02
CA ARG A 269 -15.88 -1.44 -13.84
C ARG A 269 -17.17 -0.71 -14.18
N THR A 270 -17.28 -0.07 -15.35
CA THR A 270 -18.54 0.56 -15.77
C THR A 270 -19.60 -0.50 -16.08
N LEU A 271 -19.25 -1.56 -16.81
CA LEU A 271 -20.15 -2.67 -17.10
C LEU A 271 -20.66 -3.36 -15.82
N THR A 272 -19.76 -3.63 -14.87
CA THR A 272 -20.15 -4.22 -13.57
C THR A 272 -21.07 -3.29 -12.78
N LYS A 273 -20.82 -1.97 -12.86
CA LYS A 273 -21.71 -0.97 -12.25
C LYS A 273 -23.09 -0.93 -12.93
N MET A 274 -23.16 -1.08 -14.26
CA MET A 274 -24.44 -1.17 -14.99
C MET A 274 -25.27 -2.35 -14.52
N LEU A 275 -24.65 -3.52 -14.31
CA LEU A 275 -25.34 -4.68 -13.74
C LEU A 275 -25.83 -4.40 -12.32
N HIS A 276 -24.99 -3.78 -11.49
CA HIS A 276 -25.34 -3.44 -10.12
C HIS A 276 -26.49 -2.43 -10.01
N THR A 277 -26.56 -1.44 -10.90
CA THR A 277 -27.66 -0.46 -10.89
C THR A 277 -28.99 -1.04 -11.34
N ARG A 278 -28.97 -2.09 -12.16
CA ARG A 278 -30.19 -2.79 -12.61
C ARG A 278 -30.73 -3.71 -11.52
N CYS A 279 -29.85 -4.49 -10.89
CA CYS A 279 -30.19 -5.36 -9.76
C CYS A 279 -29.18 -5.16 -8.62
N PRO A 280 -29.49 -4.30 -7.62
CA PRO A 280 -28.60 -4.03 -6.51
C PRO A 280 -28.33 -5.26 -5.64
N MET A 281 -27.23 -5.23 -4.88
CA MET A 281 -26.80 -6.37 -4.06
C MET A 281 -27.83 -6.83 -3.04
N TYR A 282 -28.65 -5.91 -2.49
CA TYR A 282 -29.70 -6.29 -1.56
C TYR A 282 -30.83 -7.08 -2.25
N ALA A 283 -31.19 -6.71 -3.48
CA ALA A 283 -32.20 -7.40 -4.28
C ALA A 283 -31.69 -8.79 -4.69
N LEU A 284 -30.45 -8.85 -5.17
CA LEU A 284 -29.79 -10.10 -5.56
C LEU A 284 -29.63 -11.08 -4.38
N ASN A 285 -29.33 -10.58 -3.18
CA ASN A 285 -29.28 -11.42 -1.98
C ASN A 285 -30.66 -11.97 -1.61
N ARG A 286 -31.72 -11.18 -1.78
CA ARG A 286 -33.09 -11.62 -1.53
C ARG A 286 -33.56 -12.65 -2.56
N GLN A 287 -33.21 -12.47 -3.83
CA GLN A 287 -33.47 -13.49 -4.86
C GLN A 287 -32.78 -14.82 -4.54
N LYS A 288 -31.56 -14.78 -3.97
CA LYS A 288 -30.84 -15.98 -3.52
C LYS A 288 -31.43 -16.60 -2.25
N TYR A 289 -31.95 -15.78 -1.35
CA TYR A 289 -32.51 -16.22 -0.07
C TYR A 289 -33.87 -15.56 0.17
N PRO A 290 -34.95 -16.16 -0.35
CA PRO A 290 -36.30 -15.61 -0.16
C PRO A 290 -36.77 -15.64 1.30
N ASP A 291 -36.37 -16.66 2.06
CA ASP A 291 -36.67 -16.79 3.48
C ASP A 291 -35.55 -16.19 4.35
N GLU A 292 -35.89 -15.17 5.13
CA GLU A 292 -34.96 -14.52 6.06
C GLU A 292 -34.52 -15.46 7.19
N GLY A 293 -35.39 -16.37 7.64
CA GLY A 293 -35.08 -17.31 8.72
C GLY A 293 -33.97 -18.28 8.33
N PHE A 294 -34.11 -18.91 7.16
CA PHE A 294 -33.07 -19.77 6.60
C PHE A 294 -31.74 -19.03 6.38
N TYR A 295 -31.79 -17.80 5.86
CA TYR A 295 -30.61 -16.97 5.66
C TYR A 295 -29.85 -16.67 6.97
N GLN A 296 -30.59 -16.33 8.03
CA GLN A 296 -30.01 -16.08 9.35
C GLN A 296 -29.34 -17.33 9.92
N ARG A 297 -30.00 -18.49 9.83
CA ARG A 297 -29.43 -19.78 10.26
C ARG A 297 -28.14 -20.10 9.52
N GLN A 298 -28.12 -19.99 8.18
CA GLN A 298 -26.92 -20.25 7.39
C GLN A 298 -25.77 -19.27 7.73
N LYS A 299 -26.10 -18.01 8.02
CA LYS A 299 -25.12 -17.01 8.44
C LYS A 299 -24.52 -17.34 9.82
N GLU A 300 -25.31 -17.86 10.75
CA GLU A 300 -24.86 -18.32 12.07
C GLU A 300 -24.01 -19.59 11.97
N GLU A 301 -24.47 -20.60 11.24
CA GLU A 301 -23.70 -21.81 10.97
C GLU A 301 -22.34 -21.51 10.35
N ASN A 302 -22.31 -20.61 9.36
CA ASN A 302 -21.06 -20.17 8.75
C ASN A 302 -20.17 -19.43 9.75
N LEU A 303 -20.74 -18.61 10.63
CA LEU A 303 -19.99 -17.96 11.70
C LEU A 303 -19.38 -18.99 12.66
N TYR A 304 -20.15 -19.96 13.13
CA TYR A 304 -19.68 -21.03 14.03
C TYR A 304 -18.59 -21.87 13.37
N ARG A 305 -18.76 -22.22 12.09
CA ARG A 305 -17.73 -22.92 11.31
C ARG A 305 -16.42 -22.13 11.26
N ILE A 306 -16.51 -20.82 11.01
CA ILE A 306 -15.33 -19.95 10.97
C ILE A 306 -14.69 -19.87 12.37
N GLN A 307 -15.47 -19.67 13.44
CA GLN A 307 -14.98 -19.63 14.82
C GLN A 307 -14.28 -20.94 15.24
N TYR A 308 -14.84 -22.07 14.84
CA TYR A 308 -14.23 -23.38 15.09
C TYR A 308 -12.89 -23.52 14.37
N GLN A 309 -12.83 -23.13 13.09
CA GLN A 309 -11.59 -23.17 12.31
C GLN A 309 -10.54 -22.20 12.87
N THR A 310 -10.93 -21.00 13.30
CA THR A 310 -10.00 -20.05 13.91
C THR A 310 -9.43 -20.59 15.21
N ARG A 311 -10.27 -21.18 16.07
CA ARG A 311 -9.81 -21.84 17.31
C ARG A 311 -8.82 -22.96 17.04
N ARG A 312 -9.07 -23.83 16.05
CA ARG A 312 -8.11 -24.89 15.66
C ARG A 312 -6.79 -24.30 15.17
N ASN A 313 -6.84 -23.24 14.37
CA ASN A 313 -5.63 -22.58 13.88
C ASN A 313 -4.84 -21.94 15.03
N MET A 314 -5.51 -21.34 16.02
CA MET A 314 -4.84 -20.78 17.21
C MET A 314 -4.05 -21.85 17.97
N PHE A 315 -4.65 -23.02 18.23
CA PHE A 315 -3.93 -24.11 18.88
C PHE A 315 -2.75 -24.63 18.04
N LYS A 316 -2.89 -24.68 16.72
CA LYS A 316 -1.76 -25.04 15.83
C LYS A 316 -0.62 -24.02 15.92
N ILE A 317 -0.95 -22.73 15.96
CA ILE A 317 0.05 -21.66 16.12
C ILE A 317 0.75 -21.79 17.48
N LEU A 318 0.02 -21.95 18.58
CA LEU A 318 0.63 -22.11 19.91
C LEU A 318 1.55 -23.33 19.98
N ARG A 319 1.17 -24.46 19.37
CA ARG A 319 2.03 -25.65 19.26
C ARG A 319 3.31 -25.34 18.49
N SER A 320 3.21 -24.60 17.39
CA SER A 320 4.35 -24.19 16.56
C SER A 320 5.30 -23.26 17.32
N ILE A 321 4.75 -22.31 18.08
CA ILE A 321 5.53 -21.43 18.98
C ILE A 321 6.30 -22.26 20.00
N ARG A 322 5.62 -23.17 20.71
CA ARG A 322 6.26 -24.04 21.71
C ARG A 322 7.36 -24.91 21.10
N LEU A 323 7.17 -25.38 19.86
CA LEU A 323 8.19 -26.14 19.14
C LEU A 323 9.43 -25.28 18.85
N LEU A 324 9.25 -24.08 18.30
CA LEU A 324 10.35 -23.16 18.00
C LEU A 324 11.13 -22.75 19.26
N ILE A 325 10.43 -22.56 20.39
CA ILE A 325 11.06 -22.28 21.69
C ILE A 325 11.95 -23.46 22.13
N ARG A 326 11.50 -24.72 21.94
CA ARG A 326 12.29 -25.91 22.29
C ARG A 326 13.54 -26.07 21.41
N VAL A 327 13.44 -25.71 20.13
CA VAL A 327 14.58 -25.76 19.20
C VAL A 327 15.58 -24.63 19.48
N GLY A 328 15.12 -23.51 20.06
CA GLY A 328 15.97 -22.37 20.43
C GLY A 328 16.23 -21.38 19.29
N GLU A 329 15.49 -21.45 18.18
CA GLU A 329 15.63 -20.54 17.04
C GLU A 329 14.78 -19.27 17.20
N ILE A 330 15.30 -18.30 17.96
CA ILE A 330 14.54 -17.12 18.38
C ILE A 330 14.28 -16.15 17.22
N ASN A 331 15.20 -16.02 16.27
CA ASN A 331 14.98 -15.19 15.08
C ASN A 331 13.78 -15.68 14.26
N LYS A 332 13.68 -17.00 14.03
CA LYS A 332 12.54 -17.60 13.32
C LYS A 332 11.25 -17.50 14.13
N LEU A 333 11.33 -17.59 15.45
CA LEU A 333 10.19 -17.37 16.34
C LEU A 333 9.67 -15.93 16.24
N SER A 334 10.58 -14.95 16.24
CA SER A 334 10.24 -13.53 16.15
C SER A 334 9.56 -13.22 14.81
N THR A 335 10.12 -13.71 13.69
CA THR A 335 9.52 -13.54 12.36
C THR A 335 8.15 -14.22 12.26
N PHE A 336 8.02 -15.44 12.79
CA PHE A 336 6.76 -16.17 12.78
C PHE A 336 5.66 -15.46 13.59
N ILE A 337 5.99 -14.94 14.78
CA ILE A 337 5.04 -14.18 15.60
C ILE A 337 4.69 -12.85 14.95
N GLU A 338 5.66 -12.17 14.33
CA GLU A 338 5.45 -10.94 13.57
C GLU A 338 4.41 -11.16 12.46
N GLU A 339 4.56 -12.21 11.65
CA GLU A 339 3.64 -12.56 10.56
C GLU A 339 2.25 -12.94 11.10
N VAL A 340 2.18 -13.82 12.11
CA VAL A 340 0.90 -14.27 12.66
C VAL A 340 0.13 -13.11 13.30
N MET A 341 0.79 -12.33 14.16
CA MET A 341 0.12 -11.23 14.86
C MET A 341 -0.19 -10.10 13.89
N GLY A 342 0.73 -9.79 12.97
CA GLY A 342 0.61 -8.71 11.99
C GLY A 342 -0.42 -8.95 10.89
N GLU A 343 -0.59 -10.19 10.42
CA GLU A 343 -1.45 -10.50 9.26
C GLU A 343 -2.69 -11.29 9.63
N TYR A 344 -2.54 -12.32 10.47
CA TYR A 344 -3.66 -13.21 10.82
C TYR A 344 -4.53 -12.60 11.92
N VAL A 345 -3.97 -12.16 13.05
CA VAL A 345 -4.75 -11.72 14.22
C VAL A 345 -5.37 -10.33 14.03
N THR A 346 -4.63 -9.38 13.44
CA THR A 346 -5.11 -8.02 13.15
C THR A 346 -6.36 -8.01 12.27
N THR A 347 -6.51 -8.99 11.37
CA THR A 347 -7.65 -9.09 10.45
C THR A 347 -8.88 -9.78 11.07
N LYS A 348 -8.80 -10.25 12.33
CA LYS A 348 -9.93 -10.87 13.04
C LYS A 348 -10.57 -9.92 14.05
N THR A 349 -11.90 -9.92 14.03
CA THR A 349 -12.73 -9.25 15.03
C THR A 349 -13.02 -10.18 16.20
N HIS A 350 -13.40 -9.61 17.34
CA HIS A 350 -13.82 -10.37 18.54
C HIS A 350 -14.96 -11.36 18.24
N ARG A 351 -15.86 -11.02 17.30
CA ARG A 351 -16.94 -11.93 16.87
C ARG A 351 -16.41 -13.20 16.19
N VAL A 352 -15.30 -13.12 15.47
CA VAL A 352 -14.70 -14.26 14.74
C VAL A 352 -13.66 -14.99 15.59
N MET A 353 -13.04 -14.29 16.53
CA MET A 353 -12.03 -14.79 17.45
C MET A 353 -12.39 -14.30 18.87
N PRO A 354 -13.25 -15.02 19.59
CA PRO A 354 -13.67 -14.61 20.94
C PRO A 354 -12.50 -14.53 21.92
N TRP A 355 -11.58 -15.51 21.87
CA TRP A 355 -10.40 -15.58 22.75
C TRP A 355 -9.21 -14.75 22.23
N LYS A 356 -9.47 -13.62 21.58
CA LYS A 356 -8.42 -12.82 20.94
C LYS A 356 -7.43 -12.29 21.97
N PHE A 357 -7.94 -11.78 23.10
CA PHE A 357 -7.13 -11.18 24.15
C PHE A 357 -6.22 -12.22 24.82
N GLU A 358 -6.76 -13.34 25.26
CA GLU A 358 -6.02 -14.42 25.91
C GLU A 358 -4.93 -14.95 24.99
N PHE A 359 -5.25 -15.16 23.72
CA PHE A 359 -4.27 -15.59 22.74
C PHE A 359 -3.17 -14.54 22.50
N THR A 360 -3.54 -13.25 22.38
CA THR A 360 -2.53 -12.18 22.21
C THR A 360 -1.58 -12.13 23.41
N ASN A 361 -2.11 -12.27 24.63
CA ASN A 361 -1.30 -12.30 25.84
C ASN A 361 -0.38 -13.51 25.87
N GLU A 362 -0.90 -14.72 25.59
CA GLU A 362 -0.10 -15.94 25.59
C GLU A 362 1.04 -15.88 24.58
N VAL A 363 0.76 -15.44 23.34
CA VAL A 363 1.77 -15.37 22.27
C VAL A 363 2.89 -14.41 22.65
N TYR A 364 2.56 -13.20 23.10
CA TYR A 364 3.59 -12.21 23.47
C TYR A 364 4.34 -12.62 24.74
N ASN A 365 3.69 -13.24 25.73
CA ASN A 365 4.37 -13.75 26.91
C ASN A 365 5.32 -14.91 26.57
N TYR A 366 4.94 -15.84 25.68
CA TYR A 366 5.84 -16.91 25.23
C TYR A 366 7.07 -16.36 24.51
N LEU A 367 6.91 -15.34 23.66
CA LEU A 367 8.05 -14.69 23.01
C LEU A 367 8.97 -14.01 24.03
N ALA A 368 8.38 -13.30 24.99
CA ALA A 368 9.13 -12.56 25.98
C ALA A 368 9.94 -13.50 26.90
N LEU A 369 9.34 -14.63 27.31
CA LEU A 369 10.03 -15.70 28.04
C LEU A 369 11.16 -16.31 27.21
N ALA A 370 10.94 -16.56 25.92
CA ALA A 370 11.98 -17.08 25.03
C ALA A 370 13.17 -16.13 24.91
N ARG A 371 12.93 -14.81 24.87
CA ARG A 371 14.00 -13.79 24.85
C ARG A 371 14.75 -13.68 26.17
N ILE A 372 14.04 -13.78 27.28
CA ILE A 372 14.67 -13.84 28.60
C ILE A 372 15.69 -14.99 28.67
N ASN A 373 15.35 -16.15 28.10
CA ASN A 373 16.22 -17.32 28.10
C ASN A 373 17.52 -17.15 27.27
N GLU A 374 17.66 -16.08 26.48
CA GLU A 374 18.92 -15.76 25.78
C GLU A 374 20.00 -15.25 26.73
N TYR A 375 19.61 -14.62 27.84
CA TYR A 375 20.54 -14.01 28.79
C TYR A 375 21.10 -15.08 29.73
N LYS A 376 22.09 -15.80 29.20
CA LYS A 376 22.90 -16.79 29.91
C LYS A 376 24.36 -16.41 29.84
N ILE A 377 25.10 -16.75 30.89
CA ILE A 377 26.53 -16.44 31.02
C ILE A 377 27.31 -17.30 29.99
N PRO A 378 28.05 -16.68 29.05
CA PRO A 378 28.88 -17.41 28.10
C PRO A 378 30.07 -18.06 28.80
N SER A 379 30.44 -19.28 28.38
CA SER A 379 31.57 -20.03 28.96
C SER A 379 32.94 -19.36 28.77
N ASN A 380 33.08 -18.47 27.78
CA ASN A 380 34.35 -17.85 27.38
C ASN A 380 34.67 -16.52 28.13
N MET A 381 34.01 -16.27 29.26
CA MET A 381 34.01 -14.95 29.92
C MET A 381 35.36 -14.57 30.57
N THR A 382 36.22 -15.53 30.87
CA THR A 382 37.50 -15.32 31.58
C THR A 382 38.54 -14.56 30.74
N VAL A 383 38.46 -14.63 29.40
CA VAL A 383 39.51 -14.14 28.49
C VAL A 383 39.40 -12.64 28.17
N LEU A 384 38.20 -12.07 28.18
CA LEU A 384 37.95 -10.68 27.77
C LEU A 384 38.22 -9.71 28.93
N GLN A 385 38.43 -8.41 28.68
CA GLN A 385 38.63 -7.39 29.73
C GLN A 385 37.71 -6.17 29.53
N GLY A 386 37.23 -5.59 30.64
CA GLY A 386 36.44 -4.35 30.68
C GLY A 386 35.21 -4.35 29.76
N ARG A 387 35.03 -3.26 29.00
CA ARG A 387 33.89 -3.03 28.08
C ARG A 387 33.60 -4.18 27.11
N GLN A 388 34.62 -4.91 26.69
CA GLN A 388 34.46 -6.04 25.76
C GLN A 388 33.73 -7.22 26.43
N ARG A 389 33.90 -7.43 27.74
CA ARG A 389 33.12 -8.42 28.51
C ARG A 389 31.64 -8.05 28.50
N LEU A 390 31.34 -6.79 28.77
CA LEU A 390 29.96 -6.30 28.87
C LEU A 390 29.23 -6.34 27.51
N LEU A 391 29.92 -5.97 26.42
CA LEU A 391 29.39 -6.16 25.06
C LEU A 391 29.16 -7.64 24.72
N THR A 392 30.05 -8.54 25.18
CA THR A 392 29.91 -9.99 24.94
C THR A 392 28.77 -10.59 25.76
N LEU A 393 28.56 -10.16 27.01
CA LEU A 393 27.43 -10.56 27.85
C LEU A 393 26.09 -10.19 27.21
N PHE A 394 26.01 -9.01 26.58
CA PHE A 394 24.84 -8.58 25.84
C PHE A 394 24.74 -9.12 24.40
N ARG A 395 25.67 -9.99 23.97
CA ARG A 395 25.78 -10.55 22.62
C ARG A 395 25.86 -9.48 21.51
N LEU A 396 26.50 -8.36 21.82
CA LEU A 396 26.72 -7.25 20.89
C LEU A 396 28.04 -7.45 20.13
N PRO A 397 28.14 -6.98 18.87
CA PRO A 397 29.37 -7.11 18.09
C PRO A 397 30.51 -6.30 18.71
N VAL A 398 31.57 -6.99 19.16
CA VAL A 398 32.71 -6.39 19.88
C VAL A 398 33.59 -5.53 18.96
N ASN A 399 33.57 -5.74 17.63
CA ASN A 399 34.49 -5.10 16.69
C ASN A 399 33.80 -4.51 15.46
N LYS A 400 33.67 -3.18 15.41
CA LYS A 400 33.61 -2.39 14.16
C LYS A 400 34.57 -1.20 14.13
N SER A 401 35.25 -0.88 15.23
CA SER A 401 36.06 0.34 15.37
C SER A 401 37.55 0.21 15.02
N GLN A 402 38.08 -1.00 14.81
CA GLN A 402 39.49 -1.20 14.40
C GLN A 402 39.71 -1.29 12.88
N GLY A 403 38.67 -1.43 12.07
CA GLY A 403 38.79 -1.46 10.59
C GLY A 403 38.88 -0.08 9.92
N MET A 404 38.62 1.02 10.63
CA MET A 404 38.61 2.38 10.07
C MET A 404 39.84 3.23 10.45
N ARG A 405 40.90 2.63 11.01
CA ARG A 405 42.17 3.35 11.23
C ARG A 405 43.30 2.63 10.50
N LYS A 406 43.80 3.32 9.47
CA LYS A 406 44.98 3.06 8.62
C LYS A 406 44.74 2.35 7.28
N SER A 407 43.82 2.85 6.46
CA SER A 407 44.07 2.90 5.02
C SER A 407 44.64 4.28 4.71
N LYS A 408 45.98 4.39 4.69
CA LYS A 408 46.66 5.59 4.19
C LYS A 408 46.22 5.82 2.74
N LEU A 409 45.87 7.06 2.46
CA LEU A 409 45.52 7.56 1.14
C LEU A 409 46.51 7.07 0.08
N LYS A 410 46.00 6.35 -0.91
CA LYS A 410 46.45 6.50 -2.29
C LYS A 410 45.22 6.88 -3.09
N GLN A 411 45.18 8.12 -3.56
CA GLN A 411 44.22 8.55 -4.56
C GLN A 411 44.37 7.66 -5.81
N PRO A 412 43.25 7.30 -6.44
CA PRO A 412 43.24 7.37 -7.89
C PRO A 412 42.03 8.18 -8.38
N TYR A 413 42.33 9.10 -9.28
CA TYR A 413 41.51 9.62 -10.36
C TYR A 413 40.00 9.80 -10.10
N THR A 414 39.59 11.06 -10.08
CA THR A 414 38.21 11.51 -10.29
C THR A 414 37.67 10.99 -11.62
N LEU A 415 37.01 9.84 -11.58
CA LEU A 415 35.98 9.49 -12.55
C LEU A 415 34.64 9.93 -11.96
N ASN A 416 34.01 10.89 -12.64
CA ASN A 416 32.66 11.33 -12.38
C ASN A 416 31.70 10.15 -12.57
N ILE A 417 31.50 9.37 -11.50
CA ILE A 417 30.41 8.40 -11.41
C ILE A 417 29.14 9.23 -11.19
N THR A 418 28.35 9.35 -12.24
CA THR A 418 26.96 9.78 -12.15
C THR A 418 26.25 8.98 -11.04
N ARG A 419 25.78 9.68 -10.01
CA ARG A 419 25.02 9.12 -8.88
C ARG A 419 23.73 8.46 -9.36
N SER A 420 23.80 7.21 -9.79
CA SER A 420 22.64 6.32 -9.82
C SER A 420 22.31 5.94 -8.37
N ALA A 421 21.04 5.99 -7.98
CA ALA A 421 20.53 5.69 -6.65
C ALA A 421 20.97 4.29 -6.15
N THR A 422 22.12 4.22 -5.47
CA THR A 422 22.55 3.05 -4.71
C THR A 422 21.96 3.19 -3.30
N THR A 423 20.68 2.87 -3.14
CA THR A 423 20.12 2.73 -1.79
C THR A 423 20.75 1.51 -1.12
N ASP A 424 21.28 1.67 0.08
CA ASP A 424 21.81 0.53 0.83
C ASP A 424 20.68 -0.47 1.13
N PRO A 425 20.81 -1.76 0.75
CA PRO A 425 19.76 -2.75 0.94
C PRO A 425 19.40 -2.96 2.42
N LYS A 426 20.35 -2.71 3.33
CA LYS A 426 20.12 -2.74 4.79
C LYS A 426 19.27 -1.56 5.26
N ALA A 427 19.52 -0.37 4.74
CA ALA A 427 18.73 0.82 5.07
C ALA A 427 17.29 0.72 4.52
N GLU A 428 17.10 0.12 3.34
CA GLU A 428 15.75 -0.14 2.83
C GLU A 428 14.98 -1.16 3.68
N LYS A 429 15.64 -2.25 4.11
CA LYS A 429 15.02 -3.23 5.01
C LYS A 429 14.61 -2.60 6.34
N PHE A 430 15.50 -1.82 6.95
CA PHE A 430 15.23 -1.07 8.16
C PHE A 430 14.02 -0.14 7.99
N LYS A 431 14.00 0.69 6.94
CA LYS A 431 12.87 1.60 6.66
C LYS A 431 11.55 0.84 6.48
N LYS A 432 11.55 -0.28 5.76
CA LYS A 432 10.35 -1.11 5.56
C LYS A 432 9.86 -1.72 6.88
N GLN A 433 10.78 -2.19 7.71
CA GLN A 433 10.46 -2.82 8.99
C GLN A 433 9.90 -1.81 10.00
N VAL A 434 10.56 -0.65 10.14
CA VAL A 434 10.08 0.46 10.99
C VAL A 434 8.70 0.92 10.55
N ALA A 435 8.51 1.18 9.25
CA ALA A 435 7.21 1.58 8.72
C ALA A 435 6.11 0.52 8.98
N ARG A 436 6.44 -0.77 8.92
CA ARG A 436 5.50 -1.86 9.24
C ARG A 436 5.12 -1.85 10.73
N LEU A 437 6.09 -1.71 11.63
CA LEU A 437 5.85 -1.66 13.08
C LEU A 437 5.09 -0.40 13.50
N GLU A 438 5.44 0.77 12.96
CA GLU A 438 4.74 2.03 13.21
C GLU A 438 3.29 1.99 12.72
N ASN A 439 3.04 1.45 11.52
CA ASN A 439 1.68 1.27 11.01
C ASN A 439 0.86 0.35 11.91
N ARG A 440 1.46 -0.71 12.47
CA ARG A 440 0.79 -1.58 13.45
C ARG A 440 0.52 -0.86 14.76
N MET A 441 1.47 -0.08 15.27
CA MET A 441 1.33 0.69 16.51
C MET A 441 0.11 1.63 16.50
N ARG A 442 -0.21 2.22 15.35
CA ARG A 442 -1.38 3.11 15.21
C ARG A 442 -2.71 2.42 15.47
N PHE A 443 -2.80 1.10 15.23
CA PHE A 443 -4.03 0.31 15.38
C PHE A 443 -3.95 -0.71 16.53
N ALA A 444 -2.90 -0.68 17.33
CA ALA A 444 -2.73 -1.59 18.46
C ALA A 444 -3.59 -1.14 19.64
N GLU A 445 -4.60 -1.95 19.97
CA GLU A 445 -5.55 -1.70 21.06
C GLU A 445 -4.99 -2.15 22.43
N TYR A 446 -4.18 -3.21 22.46
CA TYR A 446 -3.73 -3.83 23.71
C TYR A 446 -2.36 -3.31 24.17
N HIS A 447 -2.24 -2.97 25.46
CA HIS A 447 -1.00 -2.50 26.07
C HIS A 447 0.17 -3.49 25.93
N ILE A 448 -0.09 -4.80 25.99
CA ILE A 448 0.96 -5.81 25.80
C ILE A 448 1.52 -5.83 24.36
N GLU A 449 0.65 -5.60 23.37
CA GLU A 449 1.07 -5.52 21.96
C GLU A 449 1.86 -4.23 21.72
N ARG A 450 1.42 -3.13 22.33
CA ARG A 450 2.14 -1.85 22.27
C ARG A 450 3.53 -1.94 22.89
N ALA A 451 3.65 -2.59 24.05
CA ALA A 451 4.94 -2.85 24.68
C ALA A 451 5.86 -3.69 23.77
N TYR A 452 5.35 -4.79 23.21
CA TYR A 452 6.09 -5.60 22.23
C TYR A 452 6.56 -4.78 21.03
N LEU A 453 5.66 -4.04 20.37
CA LEU A 453 5.98 -3.28 19.15
C LEU A 453 6.99 -2.16 19.42
N LEU A 454 6.90 -1.48 20.57
CA LEU A 454 7.88 -0.47 20.99
C LEU A 454 9.24 -1.09 21.30
N HIS A 455 9.26 -2.27 21.92
CA HIS A 455 10.49 -3.03 22.10
C HIS A 455 11.13 -3.41 20.76
N GLU A 456 10.35 -3.91 19.79
CA GLU A 456 10.88 -4.23 18.45
C GLU A 456 11.44 -2.99 17.74
N LEU A 457 10.72 -1.87 17.79
CA LEU A 457 11.21 -0.61 17.25
C LEU A 457 12.52 -0.19 17.92
N ALA A 458 12.62 -0.32 19.24
CA ALA A 458 13.84 0.01 19.96
C ALA A 458 15.02 -0.90 19.55
N GLN A 459 14.77 -2.20 19.35
CA GLN A 459 15.79 -3.16 18.88
C GLN A 459 16.25 -2.85 17.45
N GLU A 460 15.33 -2.55 16.52
CA GLU A 460 15.67 -2.16 15.14
C GLU A 460 16.49 -0.86 15.10
N HIS A 461 16.13 0.14 15.92
CA HIS A 461 16.91 1.37 16.04
C HIS A 461 18.29 1.14 16.66
N LEU A 462 18.42 0.20 17.60
CA LEU A 462 19.70 -0.20 18.18
C LEU A 462 20.59 -0.85 17.12
N ASP A 463 20.05 -1.75 16.31
CA ASP A 463 20.78 -2.44 15.25
C ASP A 463 21.23 -1.48 14.12
N PHE A 464 20.49 -0.39 13.91
CA PHE A 464 20.83 0.71 12.99
C PHE A 464 21.72 1.80 13.62
N ASN A 465 22.22 1.62 14.85
CA ASN A 465 23.05 2.56 15.62
C ASN A 465 22.38 3.91 15.95
N SER A 466 21.04 3.97 16.00
CA SER A 466 20.28 5.14 16.44
C SER A 466 19.96 5.06 17.94
N PHE A 467 20.99 5.21 18.78
CA PHE A 467 20.90 4.87 20.21
C PHE A 467 19.94 5.74 21.02
N ASP A 468 19.87 7.05 20.79
CA ASP A 468 18.98 7.93 21.56
C ASP A 468 17.49 7.62 21.27
N VAL A 469 17.17 7.36 20.00
CA VAL A 469 15.83 6.93 19.59
C VAL A 469 15.50 5.57 20.19
N ALA A 470 16.44 4.61 20.14
CA ALA A 470 16.28 3.30 20.77
C ALA A 470 15.96 3.40 22.27
N CYS A 471 16.72 4.20 23.03
CA CYS A 471 16.44 4.44 24.44
C CYS A 471 15.05 5.08 24.67
N SER A 472 14.68 6.07 23.84
CA SER A 472 13.37 6.72 23.96
C SER A 472 12.20 5.76 23.72
N MET A 473 12.32 4.86 22.73
CA MET A 473 11.29 3.85 22.44
C MET A 473 11.26 2.76 23.50
N ALA A 474 12.41 2.37 24.05
CA ALA A 474 12.50 1.39 25.13
C ALA A 474 11.85 1.92 26.44
N ARG A 475 12.01 3.21 26.77
CA ARG A 475 11.31 3.84 27.91
C ARG A 475 9.79 3.84 27.71
N LYS A 476 9.32 4.18 26.51
CA LYS A 476 7.89 4.08 26.17
C LYS A 476 7.37 2.65 26.27
N SER A 477 8.17 1.66 25.85
CA SER A 477 7.85 0.23 26.01
C SER A 477 7.68 -0.13 27.49
N LEU A 478 8.54 0.41 28.35
CA LEU A 478 8.48 0.17 29.79
C LEU A 478 7.21 0.76 30.41
N GLU A 479 6.83 1.98 30.04
CA GLU A 479 5.57 2.60 30.49
C GLU A 479 4.33 1.78 30.10
N GLU A 480 4.27 1.29 28.86
CA GLU A 480 3.19 0.41 28.39
C GLU A 480 3.21 -0.96 29.09
N ALA A 481 4.39 -1.49 29.39
CA ALA A 481 4.54 -2.74 30.14
C ALA A 481 4.07 -2.62 31.60
N ILE A 482 4.30 -1.46 32.24
CA ILE A 482 3.78 -1.17 33.58
C ILE A 482 2.25 -1.14 33.56
N LYS A 483 1.64 -0.51 32.53
CA LYS A 483 0.17 -0.48 32.38
C LYS A 483 -0.44 -1.87 32.27
N CYS A 484 0.22 -2.80 31.57
CA CYS A 484 -0.23 -4.20 31.47
C CYS A 484 0.27 -5.10 32.60
N LYS A 485 0.98 -4.56 33.60
CA LYS A 485 1.60 -5.27 34.73
C LYS A 485 2.53 -6.42 34.29
N SER A 486 3.15 -6.31 33.11
CA SER A 486 4.07 -7.33 32.61
C SER A 486 5.51 -7.02 33.02
N ILE A 487 5.96 -7.67 34.10
CA ILE A 487 7.33 -7.53 34.64
C ILE A 487 8.37 -7.92 33.58
N ILE A 488 8.07 -8.93 32.77
CA ILE A 488 8.96 -9.46 31.73
C ILE A 488 9.23 -8.40 30.65
N TRP A 489 8.21 -7.74 30.13
CA TRP A 489 8.39 -6.70 29.11
C TRP A 489 9.04 -5.44 29.67
N SER A 490 8.78 -5.07 30.93
CA SER A 490 9.52 -4.01 31.61
C SER A 490 11.01 -4.34 31.69
N PHE A 491 11.35 -5.58 32.06
CA PHE A 491 12.73 -6.06 32.11
C PHE A 491 13.42 -6.02 30.74
N LEU A 492 12.77 -6.54 29.69
CA LEU A 492 13.31 -6.52 28.33
C LEU A 492 13.53 -5.09 27.82
N GLY A 493 12.63 -4.16 28.15
CA GLY A 493 12.80 -2.74 27.85
C GLY A 493 14.07 -2.16 28.49
N LEU A 494 14.30 -2.39 29.79
CA LEU A 494 15.52 -1.95 30.48
C LEU A 494 16.79 -2.53 29.84
N ILE A 495 16.77 -3.80 29.44
CA ILE A 495 17.93 -4.44 28.82
C ILE A 495 18.30 -3.79 27.48
N ILE A 496 17.35 -3.34 26.66
CA ILE A 496 17.68 -2.56 25.45
C ILE A 496 18.40 -1.26 25.82
N ILE A 497 17.96 -0.58 26.88
CA ILE A 497 18.59 0.65 27.35
C ILE A 497 20.02 0.35 27.84
N CYS A 498 20.23 -0.74 28.60
CA CYS A 498 21.57 -1.20 28.97
C CYS A 498 22.45 -1.46 27.75
N LYS A 499 21.94 -2.18 26.74
CA LYS A 499 22.66 -2.44 25.48
C LYS A 499 23.09 -1.14 24.80
N ALA A 500 22.22 -0.12 24.76
CA ALA A 500 22.56 1.17 24.19
C ALA A 500 23.63 1.92 25.02
N HIS A 501 23.53 1.93 26.35
CA HIS A 501 24.52 2.56 27.22
C HIS A 501 25.88 1.87 27.18
N ALA A 502 25.92 0.54 27.07
CA ALA A 502 27.11 -0.26 26.84
C ALA A 502 27.86 0.14 25.55
N ILE A 503 27.11 0.37 24.46
CA ILE A 503 27.65 0.78 23.17
C ILE A 503 28.07 2.26 23.19
N LEU A 504 27.44 3.11 23.99
CA LEU A 504 27.86 4.50 24.17
C LEU A 504 28.96 4.68 25.23
N GLY A 505 29.16 3.70 26.11
CA GLY A 505 30.08 3.79 27.25
C GLY A 505 29.59 4.73 28.37
N LYS A 506 28.27 4.89 28.54
CA LYS A 506 27.64 5.75 29.57
C LYS A 506 27.48 4.98 30.89
N ILE A 507 28.61 4.77 31.58
CA ILE A 507 28.72 3.82 32.68
C ILE A 507 27.87 4.16 33.92
N GLU A 508 27.77 5.45 34.29
CA GLU A 508 27.02 5.88 35.49
C GLU A 508 25.52 5.61 35.32
N GLN A 509 24.97 5.99 34.16
CA GLN A 509 23.57 5.72 33.81
C GLN A 509 23.30 4.22 33.69
N GLU A 510 24.26 3.45 33.18
CA GLU A 510 24.16 2.01 33.10
C GLU A 510 24.07 1.34 34.47
N LYS A 511 24.77 1.86 35.49
CA LYS A 511 24.67 1.36 36.86
C LYS A 511 23.25 1.50 37.41
N GLU A 512 22.62 2.67 37.24
CA GLU A 512 21.26 2.93 37.70
C GLU A 512 20.25 1.97 37.04
N ILE A 513 20.35 1.81 35.71
CA ILE A 513 19.43 0.93 34.96
C ILE A 513 19.66 -0.54 35.30
N LEU A 514 20.91 -0.97 35.53
CA LEU A 514 21.21 -2.33 35.99
C LEU A 514 20.64 -2.60 37.39
N THR A 515 20.65 -1.61 38.30
CA THR A 515 20.01 -1.77 39.61
C THR A 515 18.50 -1.94 39.50
N GLU A 516 17.83 -1.16 38.65
CA GLU A 516 16.40 -1.33 38.37
C GLU A 516 16.10 -2.71 37.73
N ALA A 517 16.93 -3.13 36.77
CA ALA A 517 16.79 -4.43 36.12
C ALA A 517 16.96 -5.58 37.12
N PHE A 518 17.87 -5.45 38.09
CA PHE A 518 18.08 -6.43 39.14
C PHE A 518 16.88 -6.55 40.08
N GLU A 519 16.24 -5.43 40.44
CA GLU A 519 15.00 -5.46 41.22
C GLU A 519 13.87 -6.18 40.48
N LEU A 520 13.73 -5.96 39.17
CA LEU A 520 12.75 -6.68 38.35
C LEU A 520 13.07 -8.17 38.27
N ALA A 521 14.36 -8.55 38.13
CA ALA A 521 14.77 -9.96 38.14
C ALA A 521 14.45 -10.66 39.48
N LYS A 522 14.66 -9.98 40.62
CA LYS A 522 14.24 -10.46 41.94
C LYS A 522 12.73 -10.67 42.00
N LYS A 523 11.92 -9.73 41.48
CA LYS A 523 10.46 -9.85 41.42
C LYS A 523 10.01 -11.04 40.56
N MET A 524 10.75 -11.37 39.50
CA MET A 524 10.50 -12.55 38.64
C MET A 524 10.90 -13.89 39.29
N LYS A 525 11.62 -13.88 40.42
CA LYS A 525 12.13 -15.08 41.11
C LYS A 525 13.00 -16.00 40.22
N ASN A 526 13.68 -15.43 39.23
CA ASN A 526 14.59 -16.19 38.36
C ASN A 526 16.04 -15.97 38.80
N LEU A 527 16.65 -17.00 39.40
CA LEU A 527 18.00 -16.94 39.95
C LEU A 527 19.06 -16.71 38.86
N ASP A 528 18.90 -17.35 37.70
CA ASP A 528 19.87 -17.25 36.60
C ASP A 528 19.97 -15.82 36.06
N LEU A 529 18.83 -15.13 35.97
CA LEU A 529 18.80 -13.72 35.58
C LEU A 529 19.42 -12.81 36.63
N CYS A 530 19.14 -13.06 37.92
CA CYS A 530 19.77 -12.30 39.01
C CYS A 530 21.30 -12.44 38.95
N LEU A 531 21.81 -13.66 38.76
CA LEU A 531 23.25 -13.92 38.61
C LEU A 531 23.82 -13.22 37.37
N PHE A 532 23.11 -13.29 36.24
CA PHE A 532 23.52 -12.60 35.01
C PHE A 532 23.66 -11.08 35.21
N ILE A 533 22.69 -10.44 35.86
CA ILE A 533 22.72 -8.99 36.09
C ILE A 533 23.76 -8.61 37.14
N ASP A 534 23.92 -9.40 38.20
CA ASP A 534 24.96 -9.16 39.21
C ASP A 534 26.36 -9.20 38.58
N ILE A 535 26.59 -10.14 37.66
CA ILE A 535 27.81 -10.19 36.85
C ILE A 535 27.96 -8.93 35.98
N CYS A 536 26.90 -8.48 35.29
CA CYS A 536 26.93 -7.24 34.52
C CYS A 536 27.27 -6.03 35.41
N MET A 537 26.73 -5.96 36.62
CA MET A 537 27.03 -4.89 37.59
C MET A 537 28.50 -4.90 38.02
N ARG A 538 29.07 -6.08 38.29
CA ARG A 538 30.51 -6.21 38.63
C ARG A 538 31.41 -5.78 37.47
N VAL A 539 31.13 -6.23 36.25
CA VAL A 539 31.89 -5.82 35.05
C VAL A 539 31.78 -4.31 34.81
N ASN A 540 30.60 -3.72 35.05
CA ASN A 540 30.41 -2.27 34.92
C ASN A 540 31.20 -1.49 35.98
N ALA A 541 31.31 -2.03 37.21
CA ALA A 541 32.14 -1.47 38.27
C ALA A 541 33.65 -1.56 37.95
N GLU A 542 34.11 -2.69 37.40
CA GLU A 542 35.48 -2.84 36.87
C GLU A 542 35.77 -1.78 35.79
N GLU A 543 34.83 -1.54 34.87
CA GLU A 543 34.99 -0.51 33.83
C GLU A 543 35.01 0.92 34.40
N MET A 544 34.19 1.22 35.43
CA MET A 544 34.27 2.50 36.15
C MET A 544 35.66 2.72 36.75
N GLU A 545 36.20 1.69 37.40
CA GLU A 545 37.49 1.77 38.07
C GLU A 545 38.62 1.95 37.05
N MET A 546 38.60 1.20 35.96
CA MET A 546 39.53 1.39 34.84
C MET A 546 39.44 2.79 34.24
N LYS A 547 38.23 3.34 34.04
CA LYS A 547 38.08 4.72 33.56
C LYS A 547 38.65 5.74 34.55
N ARG A 548 38.38 5.57 35.85
CA ARG A 548 38.95 6.43 36.90
C ARG A 548 40.48 6.38 36.88
N MET A 549 41.07 5.19 36.75
CA MET A 549 42.53 5.03 36.64
C MET A 549 43.11 5.70 35.38
N THR A 550 42.43 5.61 34.23
CA THR A 550 42.88 6.34 33.01
C THR A 550 42.74 7.86 33.15
N MET A 551 41.68 8.35 33.80
CA MET A 551 41.52 9.80 33.98
C MET A 551 42.56 10.35 34.97
N THR A 552 42.89 9.63 36.04
CA THR A 552 43.94 10.03 36.98
C THR A 552 45.34 9.95 36.34
N SER A 553 45.61 8.96 35.48
CA SER A 553 46.86 8.90 34.72
C SER A 553 46.98 10.02 33.68
N ASP A 554 45.89 10.41 33.03
CA ASP A 554 45.86 11.53 32.07
C ASP A 554 46.02 12.90 32.76
N LEU A 555 45.47 13.04 33.97
CA LEU A 555 45.69 14.23 34.82
C LEU A 555 47.14 14.28 35.34
N ALA A 556 47.73 13.14 35.69
CA ALA A 556 49.12 13.05 36.11
C ALA A 556 50.11 13.31 34.96
N SER A 557 49.81 12.85 33.74
CA SER A 557 50.62 13.12 32.54
C SER A 557 50.51 14.58 32.09
N LYS A 558 49.31 15.19 32.16
CA LYS A 558 49.14 16.63 31.93
C LYS A 558 49.89 17.47 32.97
N LYS A 559 49.83 17.12 34.26
CA LYS A 559 50.61 17.79 35.32
C LYS A 559 52.12 17.64 35.11
N LYS A 560 52.62 16.48 34.66
CA LYS A 560 54.03 16.30 34.28
C LYS A 560 54.42 17.13 33.04
N SER A 561 53.54 17.29 32.04
CA SER A 561 53.83 18.12 30.86
C SER A 561 53.80 19.63 31.14
N ILE A 562 53.01 20.07 32.13
CA ILE A 562 52.98 21.46 32.60
C ILE A 562 54.21 21.72 33.49
N GLY A 563 54.59 20.77 34.34
CA GLY A 563 55.83 20.82 35.12
C GLY A 563 57.10 20.84 34.26
N SER A 564 57.13 20.10 33.15
CA SER A 564 58.27 20.13 32.21
C SER A 564 58.35 21.43 31.41
N LYS A 565 57.22 22.08 31.11
CA LYS A 565 57.22 23.41 30.46
C LYS A 565 57.63 24.55 31.40
N MET A 566 57.33 24.46 32.69
CA MET A 566 57.84 25.42 33.69
C MET A 566 59.34 25.26 33.98
N PHE A 567 59.88 24.05 33.87
CA PHE A 567 61.33 23.83 34.01
C PHE A 567 62.12 24.32 32.79
N GLN A 568 61.58 24.18 31.58
CA GLN A 568 62.23 24.73 30.37
C GLN A 568 62.22 26.26 30.30
N SER A 569 61.26 26.95 30.94
CA SER A 569 61.27 28.43 30.99
C SER A 569 62.24 29.01 32.01
N ASN A 570 62.65 28.24 33.04
CA ASN A 570 63.61 28.73 34.04
C ASN A 570 65.07 28.54 33.61
N ASP A 571 65.36 27.52 32.79
CA ASP A 571 66.72 27.33 32.24
C ASP A 571 67.04 28.37 31.16
N GLN A 572 66.03 28.85 30.42
CA GLN A 572 66.23 29.88 29.39
C GLN A 572 66.41 31.31 29.94
N VAL A 573 65.97 31.58 31.17
CA VAL A 573 66.18 32.90 31.82
C VAL A 573 67.57 33.02 32.47
N ASN A 574 68.25 31.90 32.75
CA ASN A 574 69.60 31.90 33.31
C ASN A 574 70.72 31.94 32.25
N GLU A 575 70.48 31.52 31.00
CA GLU A 575 71.46 31.66 29.91
C GLU A 575 71.55 33.09 29.36
N ASP A 576 70.45 33.85 29.34
CA ASP A 576 70.45 35.24 28.85
C ASP A 576 71.12 36.25 29.79
N ARG A 577 71.43 35.86 31.04
CA ARG A 577 72.11 36.73 32.01
C ARG A 577 73.64 36.66 31.95
N ASN A 578 74.20 35.66 31.24
CA ASN A 578 75.65 35.45 31.12
C ASN A 578 76.23 35.92 29.76
N GLN A 579 75.46 36.62 28.93
CA GLN A 579 75.94 37.19 27.65
C GLN A 579 75.99 38.73 27.64
N ILE A 580 75.94 39.38 28.80
CA ILE A 580 76.23 40.82 28.92
C ILE A 580 77.29 41.03 30.00
N THR A 581 78.54 40.71 29.64
CA THR A 581 79.77 41.29 30.20
C THR A 581 80.82 41.33 29.10
#